data_AF-A0A1I6BJ14-F1
#
_entry.id   AF-A0A1I6BJ14-F1
#
_cell.length_a   1.000
_cell.length_b   1.000
_cell.length_c   1.000
_cell.angle_alpha   90.00
_cell.angle_beta   90.00
_cell.angle_gamma   90.00
#
_symmetry.space_group_name_H-M   'P 1'
#
loop_
_entity.id
_entity.type
_entity.pdbx_description
1 polymer ?
#
loop_
_entity_poly.entity_id
_entity_poly.type
_entity_poly.pdbx_seq_one_letter_code
_entity_poly.pdbx_strand_id
1 'polypeptide(L)'
;MKTKLLSALWGLLAALACTSCLKENTNYAAGTPSPIISLEDVRRLYQGSNVVLESSQLSGAHQIVGIVITDATGQNVPGGPTAIVVQNKRRGVVRGIIIPLNASGPAFAAGDSVVVDIAGATLAKRAGALRLEGVNASQVRKVSSNNPVPARDLNLATLLANFDAYEGTLVRVTGGSIMPLPVSGDTYAGDKTLADGGTNRLTLHTEAAAAFATRRMPASATFQGIAVGQVDAGTPAPQLWMRTAADALDPSGPIYRNFP
;
A
#
# COMPACT_ATOMS: atom_id res chain seq x y z
N MET A 1 37.54 -52.05 52.06
CA MET A 1 37.26 -50.61 51.88
C MET A 1 37.12 -50.18 50.42
N LYS A 2 37.97 -50.67 49.49
CA LYS A 2 37.95 -50.27 48.06
C LYS A 2 36.61 -50.56 47.33
N THR A 3 35.93 -51.65 47.63
CA THR A 3 34.65 -52.02 47.00
C THR A 3 33.47 -51.16 47.44
N LYS A 4 33.47 -50.63 48.66
CA LYS A 4 32.42 -49.70 49.15
C LYS A 4 32.57 -48.28 48.61
N LEU A 5 33.81 -47.86 48.31
CA LEU A 5 34.07 -46.57 47.64
C LEU A 5 33.69 -46.62 46.16
N LEU A 6 33.92 -47.75 45.48
CA LEU A 6 33.53 -47.90 44.07
C LEU A 6 32.00 -47.88 43.88
N SER A 7 31.25 -48.55 44.76
CA SER A 7 29.78 -48.54 44.70
C SER A 7 29.18 -47.17 45.04
N ALA A 8 29.80 -46.42 45.96
CA ALA A 8 29.40 -45.04 46.24
C ALA A 8 29.67 -44.10 45.05
N LEU A 9 30.79 -44.29 44.33
CA LEU A 9 31.14 -43.51 43.14
C LEU A 9 30.19 -43.79 41.96
N TRP A 10 29.77 -45.05 41.78
CA TRP A 10 28.77 -45.42 40.77
C TRP A 10 27.38 -44.87 41.10
N GLY A 11 26.99 -44.85 42.38
CA GLY A 11 25.75 -44.19 42.82
C GLY A 11 25.76 -42.69 42.55
N LEU A 12 26.89 -42.03 42.76
CA LEU A 12 27.05 -40.59 42.51
C LEU A 12 27.02 -40.25 41.00
N LEU A 13 27.65 -41.08 40.15
CA LEU A 13 27.60 -40.91 38.69
C LEU A 13 26.19 -41.12 38.11
N ALA A 14 25.43 -42.08 38.64
CA ALA A 14 24.04 -42.31 38.22
C ALA A 14 23.12 -41.13 38.60
N ALA A 15 23.35 -40.51 39.77
CA ALA A 15 22.60 -39.32 40.19
C ALA A 15 22.92 -38.08 39.32
N LEU A 16 24.17 -37.92 38.88
CA LEU A 16 24.58 -36.85 37.94
C LEU A 16 24.04 -37.06 36.53
N ALA A 17 23.84 -38.31 36.08
CA ALA A 17 23.25 -38.62 34.78
C ALA A 17 21.73 -38.33 34.72
N CYS A 18 21.02 -38.38 35.85
CA CYS A 18 19.59 -38.06 35.92
C CYS A 18 19.29 -36.55 36.00
N THR A 19 20.30 -35.70 36.20
CA THR A 19 20.13 -34.23 36.29
C THR A 19 20.55 -33.49 35.02
N SER A 20 21.21 -34.15 34.06
CA SER A 20 21.73 -33.53 32.83
C SER A 20 20.78 -33.57 31.62
N CYS A 21 19.63 -34.23 31.73
CA CYS A 21 18.67 -34.40 30.63
C CYS A 21 17.34 -33.64 30.81
N LEU A 22 17.28 -32.66 31.70
CA LEU A 22 16.19 -31.69 31.72
C LEU A 22 16.78 -30.31 31.52
N LYS A 23 16.92 -29.91 30.25
CA LYS A 23 17.02 -28.49 29.92
C LYS A 23 15.66 -27.89 30.25
N GLU A 24 15.50 -27.44 31.50
CA GLU A 24 14.37 -26.63 31.93
C GLU A 24 14.37 -25.36 31.08
N ASN A 25 13.58 -25.37 30.01
CA ASN A 25 13.29 -24.15 29.28
C ASN A 25 12.19 -23.46 30.08
N THR A 26 12.56 -22.78 31.17
CA THR A 26 11.64 -22.09 32.09
C THR A 26 10.75 -21.05 31.41
N ASN A 27 10.95 -20.80 30.12
CA ASN A 27 10.13 -19.93 29.31
C ASN A 27 9.81 -20.55 27.92
N TYR A 28 9.14 -21.70 27.89
CA TYR A 28 8.57 -22.30 26.65
C TYR A 28 7.66 -21.33 25.87
N ALA A 29 7.21 -20.24 26.50
CA ALA A 29 6.34 -19.21 25.95
C ALA A 29 7.06 -17.93 25.47
N ALA A 30 8.39 -17.84 25.57
CA ALA A 30 9.17 -16.71 25.04
C ALA A 30 9.29 -16.76 23.51
N GLY A 31 8.16 -16.68 22.81
CA GLY A 31 8.16 -16.40 21.37
C GLY A 31 8.59 -14.97 21.14
N THR A 32 9.53 -14.75 20.22
CA THR A 32 9.84 -13.39 19.75
C THR A 32 8.65 -12.88 18.94
N PRO A 33 8.12 -11.68 19.23
CA PRO A 33 7.09 -11.07 18.41
C PRO A 33 7.54 -10.96 16.96
N SER A 34 6.60 -11.17 16.03
CA SER A 34 6.89 -11.03 14.60
C SER A 34 7.38 -9.60 14.30
N PRO A 35 8.46 -9.42 13.51
CA PRO A 35 8.90 -8.08 13.13
C PRO A 35 7.91 -7.37 12.19
N ILE A 36 6.89 -8.07 11.70
CA ILE A 36 5.94 -7.58 10.69
C ILE A 36 4.61 -7.15 11.31
N ILE A 37 4.30 -5.87 11.18
CA ILE A 37 3.00 -5.29 11.53
C ILE A 37 2.09 -5.17 10.30
N SER A 38 0.77 -5.20 10.52
CA SER A 38 -0.19 -5.03 9.43
C SER A 38 -0.35 -3.56 9.05
N LEU A 39 -0.61 -3.29 7.78
CA LEU A 39 -0.92 -1.93 7.32
C LEU A 39 -2.18 -1.36 7.98
N GLU A 40 -3.15 -2.20 8.36
CA GLU A 40 -4.31 -1.78 9.15
C GLU A 40 -3.88 -1.23 10.52
N ASP A 41 -3.03 -1.97 11.24
CA ASP A 41 -2.57 -1.55 12.57
C ASP A 41 -1.73 -0.27 12.48
N VAL A 42 -0.83 -0.16 11.49
CA VAL A 42 -0.04 1.06 11.26
C VAL A 42 -0.96 2.25 10.99
N ARG A 43 -1.93 2.11 10.07
CA ARG A 43 -2.85 3.21 9.71
C ARG A 43 -3.65 3.70 10.91
N ARG A 44 -4.09 2.81 11.82
CA ARG A 44 -4.85 3.17 13.03
C ARG A 44 -4.07 4.00 14.05
N LEU A 45 -2.73 4.04 13.96
CA LEU A 45 -1.91 4.91 14.82
C LEU A 45 -2.13 6.38 14.49
N TYR A 46 -2.51 6.71 13.26
CA TYR A 46 -2.80 8.09 12.88
C TYR A 46 -4.17 8.52 13.42
N GLN A 47 -4.16 9.42 14.41
CA GLN A 47 -5.34 9.97 15.08
C GLN A 47 -5.48 11.48 14.87
N GLY A 48 -5.07 11.97 13.69
CA GLY A 48 -5.11 13.39 13.33
C GLY A 48 -3.80 14.16 13.54
N SER A 49 -2.77 13.52 14.11
CA SER A 49 -1.42 14.07 14.24
C SER A 49 -0.38 13.13 13.69
N ASN A 50 0.77 13.67 13.26
CA ASN A 50 1.89 12.88 12.79
C ASN A 50 2.42 11.96 13.91
N VAL A 51 2.79 10.73 13.54
CA VAL A 51 3.33 9.73 14.47
C VAL A 51 4.66 9.23 13.96
N VAL A 52 5.72 9.39 14.75
CA VAL A 52 7.02 8.76 14.50
C VAL A 52 6.91 7.30 14.91
N LEU A 53 7.18 6.39 13.99
CA LEU A 53 6.99 4.95 14.20
C LEU A 53 8.21 4.36 14.92
N GLU A 54 8.02 4.07 16.20
CA GLU A 54 9.02 3.39 17.04
C GLU A 54 8.56 1.97 17.38
N SER A 55 9.51 1.05 17.55
CA SER A 55 9.22 -0.36 17.88
C SER A 55 8.38 -0.52 19.16
N SER A 56 8.49 0.42 20.11
CA SER A 56 7.69 0.45 21.34
C SER A 56 6.18 0.59 21.08
N GLN A 57 5.79 1.36 20.06
CA GLN A 57 4.40 1.57 19.65
C GLN A 57 3.86 0.44 18.78
N LEU A 58 4.76 -0.37 18.20
CA LEU A 58 4.44 -1.43 17.25
C LEU A 58 4.61 -2.83 17.87
N SER A 59 4.63 -2.94 19.20
CA SER A 59 4.82 -4.21 19.92
C SER A 59 6.08 -4.98 19.50
N GLY A 60 7.17 -4.26 19.21
CA GLY A 60 8.45 -4.80 18.74
C GLY A 60 8.56 -4.96 17.22
N ALA A 61 7.46 -4.77 16.48
CA ALA A 61 7.51 -4.79 15.02
C ALA A 61 8.17 -3.53 14.47
N HIS A 62 8.77 -3.65 13.30
CA HIS A 62 9.43 -2.55 12.60
C HIS A 62 9.33 -2.70 11.07
N GLN A 63 8.62 -3.71 10.58
CA GLN A 63 8.49 -3.99 9.16
C GLN A 63 7.04 -4.03 8.73
N ILE A 64 6.78 -3.60 7.50
CA ILE A 64 5.55 -3.89 6.77
C ILE A 64 5.89 -4.72 5.53
N VAL A 65 4.91 -5.47 5.04
CA VAL A 65 5.02 -6.23 3.80
C VAL A 65 3.87 -5.87 2.88
N GLY A 66 4.15 -5.81 1.58
CA GLY A 66 3.13 -5.45 0.59
C GLY A 66 3.59 -5.68 -0.83
N ILE A 67 2.65 -5.59 -1.76
CA ILE A 67 2.90 -5.61 -3.19
C ILE A 67 2.85 -4.16 -3.69
N VAL A 68 3.87 -3.76 -4.45
CA VAL A 68 3.94 -2.46 -5.10
C VAL A 68 2.87 -2.39 -6.18
N ILE A 69 2.03 -1.34 -6.12
CA ILE A 69 0.93 -1.15 -7.08
C ILE A 69 1.17 0.00 -8.04
N THR A 70 2.13 0.89 -7.74
CA THR A 70 2.56 1.98 -8.64
C THR A 70 3.25 1.46 -9.88
N ASP A 71 3.04 2.15 -11.00
CA ASP A 71 3.75 1.90 -12.25
C ASP A 71 4.48 3.17 -12.67
N ALA A 72 5.81 3.16 -12.58
CA ALA A 72 6.64 4.31 -12.92
C ALA A 72 6.63 4.62 -14.43
N THR A 73 6.26 3.66 -15.29
CA THR A 73 6.25 3.85 -16.76
C THR A 73 5.24 4.88 -17.20
N GLY A 74 4.14 5.05 -16.47
CA GLY A 74 3.11 6.04 -16.78
C GLY A 74 3.38 7.42 -16.20
N GLN A 75 4.38 7.58 -15.32
CA GLN A 75 4.76 8.85 -14.67
C GLN A 75 3.60 9.58 -13.97
N ASN A 76 2.54 8.85 -13.59
CA ASN A 76 1.42 9.37 -12.80
C ASN A 76 1.40 8.67 -11.44
N VAL A 77 2.26 9.11 -10.53
CA VAL A 77 2.51 8.41 -9.26
C VAL A 77 2.10 9.28 -8.08
N PRO A 78 1.12 8.86 -7.25
CA PRO A 78 0.71 9.62 -6.09
C PRO A 78 1.83 9.68 -5.05
N GLY A 79 2.11 10.88 -4.55
CA GLY A 79 3.22 11.13 -3.63
C GLY A 79 4.54 11.50 -4.33
N GLY A 80 4.55 11.59 -5.66
CA GLY A 80 5.67 12.06 -6.46
C GLY A 80 6.38 10.95 -7.24
N PRO A 81 7.31 11.31 -8.15
CA PRO A 81 7.91 10.39 -9.11
C PRO A 81 8.79 9.29 -8.49
N THR A 82 9.25 9.47 -7.25
CA THR A 82 10.06 8.48 -6.51
C THR A 82 9.24 7.66 -5.52
N ALA A 83 7.94 7.95 -5.37
CA ALA A 83 7.11 7.25 -4.42
C ALA A 83 6.75 5.85 -4.91
N ILE A 84 6.55 4.95 -3.95
CA ILE A 84 5.88 3.68 -4.18
C ILE A 84 4.60 3.63 -3.37
N VAL A 85 3.57 2.99 -3.91
CA VAL A 85 2.39 2.63 -3.11
C VAL A 85 2.41 1.13 -2.94
N VAL A 86 2.29 0.69 -1.69
CA VAL A 86 2.25 -0.74 -1.35
C VAL A 86 0.89 -1.09 -0.81
N GLN A 87 0.35 -2.24 -1.20
CA GLN A 87 -0.87 -2.78 -0.63
C GLN A 87 -0.66 -4.21 -0.12
N ASN A 88 -1.40 -4.59 0.91
CA ASN A 88 -1.38 -5.94 1.46
C ASN A 88 -2.78 -6.37 1.88
N LYS A 89 -3.06 -7.66 1.73
CA LYS A 89 -4.26 -8.32 2.28
C LYS A 89 -3.88 -9.11 3.52
N ARG A 90 -4.33 -8.68 4.70
CA ARG A 90 -4.14 -9.42 5.96
C ARG A 90 -5.48 -9.51 6.70
N ARG A 91 -5.81 -10.70 7.22
CA ARG A 91 -7.07 -10.95 7.96
C ARG A 91 -8.33 -10.51 7.20
N GLY A 92 -8.36 -10.73 5.88
CA GLY A 92 -9.49 -10.38 5.02
C GLY A 92 -9.57 -8.91 4.60
N VAL A 93 -8.73 -8.04 5.16
CA VAL A 93 -8.73 -6.59 4.89
C VAL A 93 -7.59 -6.25 3.95
N VAL A 94 -7.89 -5.50 2.89
CA VAL A 94 -6.88 -4.91 1.99
C VAL A 94 -6.64 -3.47 2.43
N ARG A 95 -5.38 -3.15 2.70
CA ARG A 95 -4.92 -1.78 2.98
C ARG A 95 -3.70 -1.47 2.17
N GLY A 96 -3.53 -0.19 1.85
CA GLY A 96 -2.30 0.29 1.27
C GLY A 96 -1.84 1.60 1.89
N ILE A 97 -0.63 1.98 1.51
CA ILE A 97 0.01 3.21 1.98
C ILE A 97 1.00 3.72 0.95
N ILE A 98 1.06 5.05 0.84
CA ILE A 98 2.01 5.76 -0.01
C ILE A 98 3.32 5.91 0.75
N ILE A 99 4.44 5.67 0.09
CA ILE A 99 5.78 5.77 0.65
C ILE A 99 6.65 6.59 -0.31
N PRO A 100 6.73 7.93 -0.12
CA PRO A 100 7.70 8.75 -0.82
C PRO A 100 9.11 8.34 -0.41
N LEU A 101 9.95 7.99 -1.38
CA LEU A 101 11.34 7.61 -1.11
C LEU A 101 12.25 8.84 -1.24
N ASN A 102 13.08 9.06 -0.22
CA ASN A 102 13.97 10.24 -0.12
C ASN A 102 15.11 10.26 -1.15
N ALA A 103 15.35 9.17 -1.86
CA ALA A 103 16.45 9.04 -2.82
C ALA A 103 16.04 8.15 -4.00
N SER A 104 16.72 8.32 -5.14
CA SER A 104 16.60 7.40 -6.28
C SER A 104 17.15 6.03 -5.89
N GLY A 105 16.25 5.11 -5.54
CA GLY A 105 16.54 3.71 -5.28
C GLY A 105 16.48 2.84 -6.54
N PRO A 106 16.65 1.50 -6.39
CA PRO A 106 16.23 0.57 -7.43
C PRO A 106 14.76 0.83 -7.78
N ALA A 107 14.45 0.88 -9.07
CA ALA A 107 13.08 1.04 -9.53
C ALA A 107 12.26 -0.19 -9.12
N PHE A 108 11.28 0.01 -8.24
CA PHE A 108 10.30 -1.01 -7.92
C PHE A 108 9.21 -1.02 -8.99
N ALA A 109 8.93 -2.20 -9.54
CA ALA A 109 7.90 -2.36 -10.55
C ALA A 109 6.56 -2.74 -9.90
N ALA A 110 5.45 -2.44 -10.58
CA ALA A 110 4.14 -2.97 -10.20
C ALA A 110 4.21 -4.51 -10.12
N GLY A 111 3.69 -5.08 -9.04
CA GLY A 111 3.77 -6.52 -8.77
C GLY A 111 5.03 -6.97 -8.03
N ASP A 112 5.98 -6.08 -7.71
CA ASP A 112 7.07 -6.42 -6.79
C ASP A 112 6.53 -6.58 -5.36
N SER A 113 6.82 -7.72 -4.73
CA SER A 113 6.59 -7.93 -3.30
C SER A 113 7.77 -7.37 -2.52
N VAL A 114 7.51 -6.50 -1.56
CA VAL A 114 8.52 -5.79 -0.79
C VAL A 114 8.30 -5.94 0.71
N VAL A 115 9.42 -5.93 1.44
CA VAL A 115 9.47 -5.73 2.88
C VAL A 115 10.06 -4.34 3.10
N VAL A 116 9.36 -3.49 3.85
CA VAL A 116 9.79 -2.13 4.16
C VAL A 116 10.08 -2.04 5.65
N ASP A 117 11.29 -1.65 6.00
CA ASP A 117 11.62 -1.23 7.36
C ASP A 117 11.08 0.19 7.59
N ILE A 118 10.22 0.31 8.59
CA ILE A 118 9.49 1.53 8.95
C ILE A 118 9.98 2.12 10.27
N ALA A 119 11.04 1.57 10.87
CA ALA A 119 11.63 2.14 12.08
C ALA A 119 12.09 3.59 11.82
N GLY A 120 11.60 4.51 12.66
CA GLY A 120 11.90 5.94 12.54
C GLY A 120 11.17 6.67 11.41
N ALA A 121 10.36 5.97 10.60
CA ALA A 121 9.51 6.61 9.60
C ALA A 121 8.40 7.41 10.29
N THR A 122 7.89 8.45 9.63
CA THR A 122 6.78 9.26 10.14
C THR A 122 5.49 8.96 9.39
N LEU A 123 4.50 8.43 10.09
CA LEU A 123 3.14 8.32 9.59
C LEU A 123 2.47 9.69 9.63
N ALA A 124 2.18 10.25 8.47
CA ALA A 124 1.63 11.60 8.32
C ALA A 124 0.53 11.65 7.28
N LYS A 125 -0.43 12.55 7.48
CA LYS A 125 -1.39 12.93 6.43
C LYS A 125 -0.94 14.27 5.87
N ARG A 126 -0.61 14.30 4.59
CA ARG A 126 -0.14 15.53 3.95
C ARG A 126 -0.83 15.67 2.62
N ALA A 127 -1.54 16.80 2.49
CA ALA A 127 -2.50 17.05 1.44
C ALA A 127 -3.38 15.81 1.27
N GLY A 128 -4.36 15.65 2.16
CA GLY A 128 -5.41 14.63 2.03
C GLY A 128 -5.01 13.15 2.16
N ALA A 129 -3.78 12.76 1.85
CA ALA A 129 -3.36 11.37 1.74
C ALA A 129 -2.49 10.93 2.93
N LEU A 130 -2.80 9.75 3.47
CA LEU A 130 -1.99 9.08 4.49
C LEU A 130 -0.76 8.41 3.88
N ARG A 131 0.42 8.73 4.41
CA ARG A 131 1.71 8.27 3.87
C ARG A 131 2.77 8.05 4.95
N LEU A 132 3.76 7.24 4.61
CA LEU A 132 4.96 7.00 5.41
C LEU A 132 6.11 7.84 4.88
N GLU A 133 6.43 8.91 5.58
CA GLU A 133 7.53 9.82 5.27
C GLU A 133 8.84 9.35 5.89
N GLY A 134 9.96 9.75 5.31
CA GLY A 134 11.29 9.47 5.88
C GLY A 134 11.85 8.08 5.58
N VAL A 135 11.20 7.31 4.70
CA VAL A 135 11.68 5.99 4.29
C VAL A 135 12.70 6.12 3.15
N ASN A 136 13.88 5.53 3.33
CA ASN A 136 14.90 5.45 2.30
C ASN A 136 14.74 4.20 1.44
N ALA A 137 15.18 4.25 0.19
CA ALA A 137 15.11 3.08 -0.69
C ALA A 137 15.90 1.87 -0.17
N SER A 138 16.98 2.08 0.61
CA SER A 138 17.73 1.01 1.27
C SER A 138 16.93 0.26 2.34
N GLN A 139 15.86 0.87 2.87
CA GLN A 139 14.93 0.24 3.81
C GLN A 139 13.87 -0.60 3.11
N VAL A 140 13.81 -0.55 1.77
CA VAL A 140 12.87 -1.33 0.97
C VAL A 140 13.61 -2.49 0.32
N ARG A 141 13.28 -3.71 0.75
CA ARG A 141 13.85 -4.93 0.19
C ARG A 141 12.83 -5.66 -0.67
N LYS A 142 13.16 -5.85 -1.94
CA LYS A 142 12.39 -6.71 -2.83
C LYS A 142 12.53 -8.19 -2.44
N VAL A 143 11.41 -8.91 -2.45
CA VAL A 143 11.30 -10.34 -2.12
C VAL A 143 11.01 -11.17 -3.36
N SER A 144 10.05 -10.73 -4.19
CA SER A 144 9.67 -11.38 -5.45
C SER A 144 9.14 -10.33 -6.44
N SER A 145 9.01 -10.71 -7.70
CA SER A 145 8.53 -9.84 -8.80
C SER A 145 7.39 -10.49 -9.56
N ASN A 146 6.69 -9.69 -10.37
CA ASN A 146 5.60 -10.13 -11.25
C ASN A 146 4.45 -10.83 -10.50
N ASN A 147 4.20 -10.44 -9.23
CA ASN A 147 3.06 -10.95 -8.48
C ASN A 147 1.76 -10.31 -8.98
N PRO A 148 0.61 -11.02 -8.91
CA PRO A 148 -0.68 -10.45 -9.26
C PRO A 148 -1.02 -9.25 -8.37
N VAL A 149 -1.51 -8.17 -8.99
CA VAL A 149 -2.01 -6.98 -8.29
C VAL A 149 -3.52 -6.88 -8.51
N PRO A 150 -4.34 -7.56 -7.70
CA PRO A 150 -5.79 -7.50 -7.88
C PRO A 150 -6.32 -6.11 -7.53
N ALA A 151 -7.07 -5.52 -8.46
CA ALA A 151 -7.87 -4.34 -8.20
C ALA A 151 -9.16 -4.72 -7.47
N ARG A 152 -9.67 -3.80 -6.65
CA ARG A 152 -10.96 -3.96 -5.96
C ARG A 152 -12.07 -3.33 -6.81
N ASP A 153 -12.98 -4.17 -7.28
CA ASP A 153 -14.12 -3.73 -8.10
C ASP A 153 -15.20 -3.08 -7.23
N LEU A 154 -15.62 -1.88 -7.61
CA LEU A 154 -16.63 -1.11 -6.89
C LEU A 154 -17.21 0.00 -7.77
N ASN A 155 -18.37 0.54 -7.37
CA ASN A 155 -18.94 1.73 -8.00
C ASN A 155 -18.50 3.02 -7.28
N LEU A 156 -18.72 4.16 -7.94
CA LEU A 156 -18.30 5.46 -7.43
C LEU A 156 -18.91 5.80 -6.06
N ALA A 157 -20.20 5.53 -5.87
CA ALA A 157 -20.89 5.73 -4.61
C ALA A 157 -20.22 4.98 -3.43
N THR A 158 -19.85 3.71 -3.64
CA THR A 158 -19.21 2.87 -2.61
C THR A 158 -17.83 3.41 -2.25
N LEU A 159 -17.06 3.87 -3.24
CA LEU A 159 -15.75 4.48 -3.02
C LEU A 159 -15.85 5.70 -2.12
N LEU A 160 -16.77 6.62 -2.46
CA LEU A 160 -16.93 7.88 -1.76
C LEU A 160 -17.47 7.68 -0.34
N ALA A 161 -18.43 6.77 -0.15
CA ALA A 161 -19.01 6.49 1.15
C ALA A 161 -18.03 5.83 2.14
N ASN A 162 -17.03 5.10 1.64
CA ASN A 162 -16.11 4.29 2.46
C ASN A 162 -14.64 4.55 2.14
N PHE A 163 -14.30 5.79 1.75
CA PHE A 163 -13.01 6.11 1.13
C PHE A 163 -11.79 5.65 1.96
N ASP A 164 -11.83 5.83 3.28
CA ASP A 164 -10.74 5.45 4.18
C ASP A 164 -10.38 3.95 4.11
N ALA A 165 -11.33 3.10 3.72
CA ALA A 165 -11.12 1.66 3.54
C ALA A 165 -10.43 1.30 2.21
N TYR A 166 -10.38 2.24 1.25
CA TYR A 166 -9.82 2.08 -0.09
C TYR A 166 -8.60 2.96 -0.35
N GLU A 167 -8.37 3.99 0.48
CA GLU A 167 -7.20 4.85 0.39
C GLU A 167 -5.89 4.02 0.38
N GLY A 168 -5.03 4.32 -0.59
CA GLY A 168 -3.76 3.63 -0.84
C GLY A 168 -3.90 2.28 -1.53
N THR A 169 -5.10 1.87 -1.97
CA THR A 169 -5.32 0.58 -2.65
C THR A 169 -5.63 0.75 -4.14
N LEU A 170 -5.35 -0.30 -4.93
CA LEU A 170 -5.76 -0.37 -6.32
C LEU A 170 -7.25 -0.70 -6.40
N VAL A 171 -8.02 0.20 -7.00
CA VAL A 171 -9.46 0.06 -7.20
C VAL A 171 -9.80 0.10 -8.69
N ARG A 172 -10.91 -0.51 -9.06
CA ARG A 172 -11.48 -0.44 -10.41
C ARG A 172 -12.92 0.05 -10.28
N VAL A 173 -13.14 1.27 -10.77
CA VAL A 173 -14.42 1.97 -10.75
C VAL A 173 -15.14 1.72 -12.06
N THR A 174 -16.26 1.01 -12.00
CA THR A 174 -17.06 0.67 -13.18
C THR A 174 -18.05 1.78 -13.55
N GLY A 175 -18.25 1.98 -14.86
CA GLY A 175 -19.33 2.84 -15.37
C GLY A 175 -19.15 4.35 -15.13
N GLY A 176 -17.91 4.83 -15.09
CA GLY A 176 -17.63 6.25 -14.88
C GLY A 176 -17.67 7.05 -16.18
N SER A 177 -18.34 8.21 -16.15
CA SER A 177 -18.38 9.20 -17.23
C SER A 177 -17.61 10.45 -16.85
N ILE A 178 -16.92 11.04 -17.81
CA ILE A 178 -16.19 12.29 -17.62
C ILE A 178 -17.15 13.47 -17.74
N MET A 179 -17.04 14.41 -16.80
CA MET A 179 -17.86 15.61 -16.74
C MET A 179 -16.98 16.87 -16.64
N PRO A 180 -17.25 17.92 -17.43
CA PRO A 180 -18.17 17.94 -18.57
C PRO A 180 -17.79 16.92 -19.66
N LEU A 181 -18.72 16.63 -20.57
CA LEU A 181 -18.47 15.72 -21.68
C LEU A 181 -17.26 16.22 -22.49
N PRO A 182 -16.23 15.39 -22.72
CA PRO A 182 -15.03 15.82 -23.42
C PRO A 182 -15.32 16.32 -24.84
N VAL A 183 -14.67 17.42 -25.23
CA VAL A 183 -14.69 17.96 -26.59
C VAL A 183 -13.39 17.61 -27.34
N SER A 184 -13.36 17.86 -28.65
CA SER A 184 -12.15 17.60 -29.44
C SER A 184 -10.97 18.43 -28.92
N GLY A 185 -9.87 17.76 -28.58
CA GLY A 185 -8.69 18.39 -28.01
C GLY A 185 -8.52 18.12 -26.51
N ASP A 186 -9.57 17.67 -25.82
CA ASP A 186 -9.46 17.29 -24.41
C ASP A 186 -8.60 16.04 -24.23
N THR A 187 -7.71 16.10 -23.24
CA THR A 187 -6.72 15.05 -22.93
C THR A 187 -6.79 14.61 -21.48
N TYR A 188 -5.99 13.62 -21.10
CA TYR A 188 -5.89 13.16 -19.71
C TYR A 188 -5.29 14.20 -18.76
N ALA A 189 -4.47 15.13 -19.25
CA ALA A 189 -3.74 16.08 -18.41
C ALA A 189 -4.62 16.83 -17.40
N GLY A 190 -4.14 16.87 -16.15
CA GLY A 190 -4.75 17.55 -15.03
C GLY A 190 -5.91 16.79 -14.37
N ASP A 191 -6.71 17.53 -13.62
CA ASP A 191 -7.87 17.00 -12.93
C ASP A 191 -9.09 16.94 -13.85
N LYS A 192 -9.72 15.77 -13.93
CA LYS A 192 -11.02 15.56 -14.56
C LYS A 192 -12.05 15.10 -13.53
N THR A 193 -13.32 15.42 -13.76
CA THR A 193 -14.38 14.91 -12.89
C THR A 193 -14.93 13.61 -13.46
N LEU A 194 -14.81 12.52 -12.69
CA LEU A 194 -15.51 11.27 -12.91
C LEU A 194 -16.86 11.30 -12.19
N ALA A 195 -17.93 10.90 -12.88
CA ALA A 195 -19.28 10.82 -12.33
C ALA A 195 -20.02 9.57 -12.81
N ASP A 196 -21.06 9.17 -12.08
CA ASP A 196 -21.87 7.98 -12.36
C ASP A 196 -23.31 8.31 -12.81
N GLY A 197 -23.54 9.53 -13.31
CA GLY A 197 -24.87 10.04 -13.69
C GLY A 197 -25.71 10.54 -12.51
N GLY A 198 -25.29 10.28 -11.26
CA GLY A 198 -25.89 10.85 -10.05
C GLY A 198 -25.17 12.11 -9.56
N THR A 199 -25.23 12.35 -8.24
CA THR A 199 -24.50 13.44 -7.57
C THR A 199 -23.04 13.10 -7.28
N ASN A 200 -22.66 11.83 -7.40
CA ASN A 200 -21.33 11.34 -7.05
C ASN A 200 -20.29 11.89 -8.02
N ARG A 201 -19.24 12.48 -7.46
CA ARG A 201 -18.13 13.07 -8.20
C ARG A 201 -16.81 12.68 -7.54
N LEU A 202 -15.84 12.30 -8.35
CA LEU A 202 -14.48 11.98 -7.93
C LEU A 202 -13.51 12.62 -8.90
N THR A 203 -12.40 13.14 -8.40
CA THR A 203 -11.35 13.65 -9.27
C THR A 203 -10.52 12.50 -9.83
N LEU A 204 -10.45 12.39 -11.14
CA LEU A 204 -9.47 11.59 -11.86
C LEU A 204 -8.25 12.47 -12.12
N HIS A 205 -7.14 12.19 -11.42
CA HIS A 205 -5.94 12.99 -11.51
C HIS A 205 -4.93 12.37 -12.47
N THR A 206 -4.39 13.20 -13.36
CA THR A 206 -3.24 12.87 -14.20
C THR A 206 -2.22 13.99 -14.18
N GLU A 207 -1.01 13.66 -13.75
CA GLU A 207 0.14 14.56 -13.79
C GLU A 207 0.38 15.09 -15.21
N ALA A 208 0.78 16.35 -15.32
CA ALA A 208 1.11 16.95 -16.62
C ALA A 208 2.29 16.22 -17.31
N ALA A 209 3.19 15.64 -16.52
CA ALA A 209 4.31 14.84 -16.97
C ALA A 209 3.96 13.36 -17.23
N ALA A 210 2.72 12.93 -16.99
CA ALA A 210 2.33 11.54 -17.22
C ALA A 210 2.51 11.16 -18.70
N ALA A 211 3.01 9.94 -18.96
CA ALA A 211 3.29 9.45 -20.32
C ALA A 211 2.04 9.39 -21.21
N PHE A 212 0.85 9.44 -20.61
CA PHE A 212 -0.44 9.44 -21.30
C PHE A 212 -1.22 10.75 -21.18
N ALA A 213 -0.64 11.80 -20.57
CA ALA A 213 -1.33 13.07 -20.32
C ALA A 213 -1.89 13.69 -21.60
N THR A 214 -1.21 13.54 -22.74
CA THR A 214 -1.62 14.10 -24.04
C THR A 214 -2.59 13.21 -24.83
N ARG A 215 -2.90 12.01 -24.34
CA ARG A 215 -3.88 11.13 -25.01
C ARG A 215 -5.28 11.71 -24.88
N ARG A 216 -6.10 11.52 -25.92
CA ARG A 216 -7.49 11.98 -25.92
C ARG A 216 -8.28 11.34 -24.78
N MET A 217 -9.04 12.17 -24.06
CA MET A 217 -9.92 11.73 -22.98
C MET A 217 -11.16 11.02 -23.55
N PRO A 218 -11.48 9.79 -23.12
CA PRO A 218 -12.75 9.15 -23.46
C PRO A 218 -13.91 9.82 -22.72
N ALA A 219 -15.12 9.74 -23.29
CA ALA A 219 -16.32 10.24 -22.62
C ALA A 219 -16.71 9.38 -21.43
N SER A 220 -16.49 8.07 -21.52
CA SER A 220 -16.70 7.12 -20.44
C SER A 220 -15.73 5.95 -20.55
N ALA A 221 -15.42 5.33 -19.41
CA ALA A 221 -14.63 4.12 -19.31
C ALA A 221 -14.86 3.47 -17.95
N THR A 222 -14.38 2.24 -17.78
CA THR A 222 -14.08 1.69 -16.46
C THR A 222 -12.66 2.12 -16.10
N PHE A 223 -12.51 2.89 -15.03
CA PHE A 223 -11.21 3.43 -14.63
C PHE A 223 -10.63 2.63 -13.47
N GLN A 224 -9.42 2.12 -13.67
CA GLN A 224 -8.60 1.51 -12.64
C GLN A 224 -7.56 2.52 -12.13
N GLY A 225 -7.21 2.47 -10.85
CA GLY A 225 -6.23 3.39 -10.31
C GLY A 225 -6.06 3.28 -8.82
N ILE A 226 -5.11 4.03 -8.29
CA ILE A 226 -4.84 4.11 -6.87
C ILE A 226 -5.75 5.19 -6.28
N ALA A 227 -6.59 4.81 -5.32
CA ALA A 227 -7.43 5.76 -4.60
C ALA A 227 -6.59 6.48 -3.53
N VAL A 228 -6.53 7.81 -3.57
CA VAL A 228 -5.75 8.62 -2.60
C VAL A 228 -6.52 9.90 -2.25
N GLY A 229 -6.36 10.39 -1.03
CA GLY A 229 -6.84 11.74 -0.72
C GLY A 229 -6.07 12.77 -1.54
N GLN A 230 -6.67 13.91 -1.83
CA GLN A 230 -6.11 14.95 -2.69
C GLN A 230 -4.72 15.37 -2.25
N VAL A 231 -3.70 15.01 -3.05
CA VAL A 231 -2.25 15.11 -2.73
C VAL A 231 -1.68 16.54 -2.87
N ASP A 232 -2.47 17.50 -3.35
CA ASP A 232 -2.10 18.92 -3.52
C ASP A 232 -2.96 19.87 -2.68
N ALA A 233 -2.37 21.02 -2.28
CA ALA A 233 -2.91 21.98 -1.32
C ALA A 233 -4.35 22.44 -1.62
N GLY A 234 -5.31 21.78 -0.98
CA GLY A 234 -6.74 22.10 -1.04
C GLY A 234 -7.53 21.34 0.02
N THR A 235 -8.86 21.48 -0.01
CA THR A 235 -9.75 20.70 0.86
C THR A 235 -9.58 19.21 0.57
N PRO A 236 -9.33 18.35 1.57
CA PRO A 236 -9.16 16.92 1.34
C PRO A 236 -10.36 16.32 0.58
N ALA A 237 -10.14 15.95 -0.68
CA ALA A 237 -11.14 15.31 -1.52
C ALA A 237 -10.57 13.97 -2.04
N PRO A 238 -11.37 12.91 -2.15
CA PRO A 238 -10.97 11.68 -2.81
C PRO A 238 -10.51 11.92 -4.26
N GLN A 239 -9.42 11.26 -4.66
CA GLN A 239 -8.95 11.21 -6.04
C GLN A 239 -8.67 9.77 -6.47
N LEU A 240 -8.71 9.55 -7.78
CA LEU A 240 -8.26 8.32 -8.44
C LEU A 240 -7.08 8.64 -9.35
N TRP A 241 -6.00 7.90 -9.18
CA TRP A 241 -4.77 8.05 -9.96
C TRP A 241 -4.58 6.82 -10.85
N MET A 242 -4.85 6.97 -12.14
CA MET A 242 -4.51 5.94 -13.14
C MET A 242 -2.99 5.79 -13.22
N ARG A 243 -2.48 4.58 -13.29
CA ARG A 243 -1.03 4.38 -13.34
C ARG A 243 -0.52 4.53 -14.75
N THR A 244 -1.29 4.03 -15.73
CA THR A 244 -1.02 4.17 -17.16
C THR A 244 -2.34 4.31 -17.93
N ALA A 245 -2.27 4.61 -19.23
CA ALA A 245 -3.47 4.63 -20.07
C ALA A 245 -4.18 3.28 -20.19
N ALA A 246 -3.50 2.16 -19.91
CA ALA A 246 -4.13 0.83 -19.92
C ALA A 246 -5.10 0.63 -18.74
N ASP A 247 -5.04 1.49 -17.73
CA ASP A 247 -6.00 1.47 -16.63
C ASP A 247 -7.37 2.09 -17.02
N ALA A 248 -7.53 2.66 -18.22
CA ALA A 248 -8.84 2.99 -18.79
C ALA A 248 -9.34 1.81 -19.63
N LEU A 249 -10.25 1.03 -19.06
CA LEU A 249 -10.84 -0.17 -19.66
C LEU A 249 -12.13 0.18 -20.40
N ASP A 250 -12.33 -0.43 -21.56
CA ASP A 250 -13.51 -0.23 -22.43
C ASP A 250 -13.83 1.26 -22.71
N PRO A 251 -12.84 2.09 -23.11
CA PRO A 251 -13.06 3.51 -23.33
C PRO A 251 -14.03 3.75 -24.48
N SER A 252 -15.04 4.58 -24.23
CA SER A 252 -16.06 4.96 -25.21
C SER A 252 -15.97 6.46 -25.53
N GLY A 253 -16.16 6.78 -26.81
CA GLY A 253 -16.19 8.16 -27.29
C GLY A 253 -17.51 8.87 -26.98
N PRO A 254 -17.57 10.21 -27.09
CA PRO A 254 -18.82 10.95 -27.02
C PRO A 254 -19.80 10.45 -28.08
N ILE A 255 -21.08 10.27 -27.71
CA ILE A 255 -22.14 10.02 -28.69
C ILE A 255 -22.44 11.36 -29.37
N TYR A 256 -22.13 11.47 -30.66
CA TYR A 256 -22.42 12.66 -31.45
C TYR A 256 -23.84 12.60 -32.02
N ARG A 257 -24.45 13.78 -32.24
CA ARG A 257 -25.70 13.91 -32.99
C ARG A 257 -25.45 13.40 -34.42
N ASN A 258 -26.17 12.36 -34.85
CA ASN A 258 -26.02 11.59 -36.11
C ASN A 258 -24.99 10.45 -36.11
N PHE A 259 -24.72 9.82 -34.97
CA PHE A 259 -24.09 8.49 -34.96
C PHE A 259 -25.01 7.48 -35.71
N PRO A 260 -24.50 6.64 -36.62
CA PRO A 260 -25.33 5.70 -37.39
C PRO A 260 -26.06 4.69 -36.51
#